data_AF-A0A7G7KM28-F1
#
_entry.id   AF-A0A7G7KM28-F1
#
_cell.length_a   1.000
_cell.length_b   1.000
_cell.length_c   1.000
_cell.angle_alpha   90.00
_cell.angle_beta   90.00
_cell.angle_gamma   90.00
#
_symmetry.space_group_name_H-M   'P 1'
#
loop_
_entity.id
_entity.type
_entity.pdbx_description
1 polymer ?
#
loop_
_entity_poly.entity_id
_entity_poly.type
_entity_poly.pdbx_seq_one_letter_code
_entity_poly.pdbx_strand_id
1 'polypeptide(L)'
;MSDASNTSQIDDSLVRGDWEARLSSELESLEELAAEVDGEAQALLLLLRRLEELHRTIQDGAFRSSLPSDRGELFNLLKGMEKSGGWPYIPRLQLRTFMDLLQNDDDSALAA
;
A
#
# COMPACT_ATOMS: atom_id res chain seq x y z
N MET A 1 13.12 20.16 -21.55
CA MET A 1 11.67 20.48 -21.52
C MET A 1 10.90 19.22 -21.94
N SER A 2 10.85 18.20 -21.08
CA SER A 2 10.34 16.87 -21.47
C SER A 2 9.46 16.16 -20.43
N ASP A 3 9.10 16.77 -19.30
CA ASP A 3 8.38 16.07 -18.23
C ASP A 3 6.85 16.11 -18.33
N ALA A 4 6.27 17.12 -18.99
CA ALA A 4 4.81 17.28 -19.03
C ALA A 4 4.07 16.21 -19.86
N SER A 5 4.76 15.55 -20.80
CA SER A 5 4.15 14.55 -21.69
C SER A 5 3.96 13.19 -21.03
N ASN A 6 4.72 12.85 -19.98
CA ASN A 6 4.65 11.54 -19.35
C ASN A 6 3.47 11.43 -18.37
N THR A 7 3.19 12.49 -17.60
CA THR A 7 2.04 12.56 -16.67
C THR A 7 0.71 12.44 -17.40
N SER A 8 0.57 13.09 -18.56
CA SER A 8 -0.67 13.03 -19.36
C SER A 8 -0.94 11.66 -19.98
N GLN A 9 0.10 10.84 -20.20
CA GLN A 9 -0.04 9.52 -20.82
C GLN A 9 -0.38 8.42 -19.81
N ILE A 10 0.04 8.58 -18.55
CA ILE A 10 -0.35 7.70 -17.44
C ILE A 10 -1.81 7.92 -17.07
N ASP A 11 -2.25 9.19 -16.97
CA ASP A 11 -3.65 9.57 -16.76
C ASP A 11 -4.56 8.92 -17.82
N ASP A 12 -4.19 8.98 -19.10
CA ASP A 12 -4.99 8.44 -20.21
C ASP A 12 -4.99 6.90 -20.29
N SER A 13 -4.07 6.22 -19.58
CA SER A 13 -4.04 4.75 -19.48
C SER A 13 -4.83 4.23 -18.27
N LEU A 14 -4.84 4.98 -17.17
CA LEU A 14 -5.61 4.68 -15.96
C LEU A 14 -7.10 5.00 -16.14
N VAL A 15 -7.42 6.01 -16.96
CA VAL A 15 -8.79 6.44 -17.30
C VAL A 15 -9.50 5.46 -18.25
N ARG A 16 -8.79 4.52 -18.88
CA ARG A 16 -9.45 3.45 -19.65
C ARG A 16 -10.02 2.44 -18.65
N GLY A 17 -11.34 2.40 -18.52
CA GLY A 17 -12.06 1.48 -17.64
C GLY A 17 -11.66 0.01 -17.73
N ASP A 18 -10.94 -0.38 -18.79
CA ASP A 18 -10.28 -1.68 -18.96
C ASP A 18 -9.29 -2.03 -17.82
N TRP A 19 -8.52 -1.06 -17.31
CA TRP A 19 -7.54 -1.33 -16.25
C TRP A 19 -8.20 -1.50 -14.88
N GLU A 20 -9.11 -0.60 -14.52
CA GLU A 20 -9.85 -0.68 -13.26
C GLU A 20 -10.77 -1.91 -13.22
N ALA A 21 -11.47 -2.23 -14.32
CA ALA A 21 -12.29 -3.43 -14.41
C ALA A 21 -11.45 -4.72 -14.28
N ARG A 22 -10.26 -4.75 -14.89
CA ARG A 22 -9.35 -5.87 -14.73
C ARG A 22 -8.86 -6.00 -13.29
N LEU A 23 -8.44 -4.90 -12.66
CA LEU A 23 -8.01 -4.93 -11.26
C LEU A 23 -9.12 -5.44 -10.33
N SER A 24 -10.36 -4.97 -10.53
CA SER A 24 -11.52 -5.44 -9.76
C SER A 24 -11.74 -6.95 -9.92
N SER A 25 -11.63 -7.49 -11.14
CA SER A 25 -11.77 -8.94 -11.38
C SER A 25 -10.69 -9.78 -10.70
N GLU A 26 -9.44 -9.28 -10.67
CA GLU A 26 -8.35 -9.96 -9.95
C GLU A 26 -8.57 -9.92 -8.42
N LEU A 27 -9.12 -8.81 -7.90
CA LEU A 27 -9.47 -8.68 -6.48
C LEU A 27 -10.62 -9.61 -6.08
N GLU A 28 -11.67 -9.70 -6.89
CA GLU A 28 -12.79 -10.65 -6.69
C GLU A 28 -12.27 -12.09 -6.63
N SER A 29 -11.34 -12.46 -7.52
CA SER A 29 -10.73 -13.80 -7.53
C SER A 29 -9.95 -14.09 -6.24
N LEU A 30 -9.30 -13.09 -5.65
CA LEU A 30 -8.61 -13.22 -4.35
C LEU A 30 -9.59 -13.36 -3.18
N GLU A 31 -10.74 -12.68 -3.24
CA GLU A 31 -11.82 -12.84 -2.27
C GLU A 31 -12.46 -14.23 -2.34
N GLU A 32 -12.67 -14.77 -3.54
CA GLU A 32 -13.14 -16.14 -3.74
C GLU A 32 -12.18 -17.18 -3.13
N LEU A 33 -10.87 -17.02 -3.35
CA LEU A 33 -9.85 -17.87 -2.71
C LEU A 33 -9.89 -17.82 -1.18
N ALA A 34 -10.17 -16.65 -0.60
CA ALA A 34 -10.33 -16.52 0.84
C ALA A 34 -11.60 -17.24 1.34
N ALA A 35 -12.70 -17.16 0.58
CA ALA A 35 -13.96 -17.83 0.91
C ALA A 35 -13.86 -19.36 0.81
N GLU A 36 -13.08 -19.90 -0.14
CA GLU A 36 -12.84 -21.35 -0.28
C GLU A 36 -12.19 -21.98 0.96
N VAL A 37 -11.38 -21.20 1.69
CA VAL A 37 -10.64 -21.65 2.88
C VAL A 37 -11.16 -21.02 4.17
N ASP A 38 -12.44 -20.62 4.19
CA ASP A 38 -13.06 -20.08 5.39
C ASP A 38 -12.96 -21.06 6.57
N GLY A 39 -12.63 -20.53 7.75
CA GLY A 39 -12.33 -21.32 8.94
C GLY A 39 -10.94 -21.99 8.98
N GLU A 40 -10.18 -22.01 7.88
CA GLU A 40 -8.83 -22.58 7.80
C GLU A 40 -7.75 -21.52 8.05
N ALA A 41 -7.50 -21.21 9.33
CA ALA A 41 -6.63 -20.10 9.75
C ALA A 41 -5.23 -20.10 9.11
N GLN A 42 -4.63 -21.27 8.91
CA GLN A 42 -3.29 -21.39 8.31
C GLN A 42 -3.29 -21.07 6.81
N ALA A 43 -4.35 -21.43 6.09
CA ALA A 43 -4.50 -21.13 4.67
C ALA A 43 -4.76 -19.63 4.46
N LEU A 44 -5.62 -19.03 5.28
CA LEU A 44 -5.86 -17.58 5.30
C LEU A 44 -4.57 -16.80 5.62
N LEU A 45 -3.79 -17.26 6.60
CA LEU A 45 -2.50 -16.63 6.93
C LEU A 45 -1.50 -16.72 5.77
N LEU A 46 -1.47 -17.83 5.02
CA LEU A 46 -0.65 -17.96 3.82
C LEU A 46 -1.06 -16.95 2.76
N LEU A 47 -2.36 -16.82 2.48
CA LEU A 47 -2.90 -15.85 1.52
C LEU A 47 -2.49 -14.42 1.90
N LEU A 48 -2.70 -14.02 3.15
CA LEU A 48 -2.33 -12.70 3.66
C LEU A 48 -0.82 -12.41 3.51
N ARG A 49 0.04 -13.40 3.78
CA ARG A 49 1.49 -13.25 3.60
C ARG A 49 1.88 -13.02 2.14
N ARG A 50 1.23 -13.71 1.19
CA ARG A 50 1.48 -13.52 -0.24
C ARG A 50 1.02 -12.14 -0.72
N LEU A 51 -0.11 -11.65 -0.22
CA LEU A 51 -0.60 -10.30 -0.53
C LEU A 51 0.34 -9.22 0.02
N GLU A 52 0.90 -9.40 1.22
CA GLU A 52 1.95 -8.52 1.76
C GLU A 52 3.22 -8.52 0.89
N GLU A 53 3.70 -9.69 0.47
CA GLU A 53 4.87 -9.80 -0.40
C GLU A 53 4.65 -9.07 -1.75
N LEU A 54 3.47 -9.24 -2.35
CA LEU A 54 3.08 -8.54 -3.58
C LEU A 54 3.04 -7.03 -3.35
N HIS A 55 2.39 -6.58 -2.27
CA HIS A 55 2.33 -5.18 -1.91
C HIS A 55 3.73 -4.57 -1.79
N ARG A 56 4.65 -5.19 -1.04
CA ARG A 56 6.02 -4.71 -0.89
C ARG A 56 6.75 -4.63 -2.22
N THR A 57 6.57 -5.63 -3.08
CA THR A 57 7.18 -5.66 -4.42
C THR A 57 6.72 -4.48 -5.27
N ILE A 58 5.42 -4.16 -5.24
CA ILE A 58 4.86 -3.00 -5.94
C ILE A 58 5.39 -1.70 -5.33
N GLN A 59 5.39 -1.60 -4.00
CA GLN A 59 5.83 -0.42 -3.25
C GLN A 59 7.31 -0.10 -3.54
N ASP A 60 8.20 -1.07 -3.39
CA ASP A 60 9.65 -0.89 -3.52
C ASP A 60 10.10 -0.78 -4.99
N GLY A 61 9.34 -1.39 -5.90
CA GLY A 61 9.61 -1.38 -7.34
C GLY A 61 8.87 -0.25 -8.05
N ALA A 62 7.76 -0.60 -8.69
CA ALA A 62 7.03 0.28 -9.60
C ALA A 62 6.63 1.61 -8.94
N PHE A 63 6.05 1.56 -7.74
CA PHE A 63 5.61 2.78 -7.04
C PHE A 63 6.78 3.70 -6.69
N ARG A 64 7.82 3.19 -6.00
CA ARG A 64 9.00 3.99 -5.67
C ARG A 64 9.70 4.57 -6.91
N SER A 65 9.76 3.81 -8.00
CA SER A 65 10.35 4.27 -9.26
C SER A 65 9.52 5.35 -9.97
N SER A 66 8.21 5.41 -9.67
CA SER A 66 7.28 6.39 -10.23
C SER A 66 7.19 7.69 -9.42
N LEU A 67 7.85 7.74 -8.25
CA LEU A 67 7.81 8.94 -7.40
C LEU A 67 8.50 10.13 -8.10
N PRO A 68 7.91 11.33 -8.04
CA PRO A 68 8.53 12.52 -8.59
C PRO A 68 9.89 12.79 -7.95
N SER A 69 10.89 13.07 -8.78
CA SER A 69 12.21 13.52 -8.33
C SER A 69 12.21 14.99 -7.90
N ASP A 70 11.24 15.78 -8.36
CA ASP A 70 11.03 17.15 -7.86
C ASP A 70 10.37 17.13 -6.48
N ARG A 71 10.92 17.92 -5.55
CA ARG A 71 10.45 17.95 -4.16
C ARG A 71 9.06 18.57 -4.02
N GLY A 72 8.70 19.53 -4.87
CA GLY A 72 7.39 20.18 -4.84
C GLY A 72 6.30 19.24 -5.33
N GLU A 73 6.56 18.52 -6.43
CA GLU A 73 5.65 17.50 -6.95
C GLU A 73 5.47 16.34 -5.97
N LEU A 74 6.56 15.86 -5.38
CA LEU A 74 6.52 14.83 -4.33
C LEU A 74 5.68 15.30 -3.13
N PHE A 75 5.88 16.54 -2.67
CA PHE A 75 5.10 17.10 -1.56
C PHE A 75 3.59 17.17 -1.89
N ASN A 76 3.24 17.59 -3.10
CA ASN A 76 1.84 17.66 -3.54
C ASN A 76 1.21 16.27 -3.64
N LEU A 77 1.94 15.27 -4.15
CA LEU A 77 1.52 13.87 -4.18
C LEU A 77 1.26 13.34 -2.77
N LEU A 78 2.21 13.53 -1.84
CA LEU A 78 2.11 13.08 -0.46
C LEU A 78 0.93 13.73 0.27
N LYS A 79 0.70 15.03 0.06
CA LYS A 79 -0.44 15.76 0.64
C LYS A 79 -1.78 15.30 0.07
N GLY A 80 -1.81 14.87 -1.20
CA GLY A 80 -2.98 14.22 -1.80
C GLY A 80 -3.29 12.87 -1.16
N MET A 81 -2.26 12.03 -1.00
CA MET A 81 -2.35 10.71 -0.38
C MET A 81 -2.76 10.76 1.10
N GLU A 82 -2.30 11.77 1.84
CA GLU A 82 -2.68 12.00 3.24
C GLU A 82 -4.19 12.27 3.39
N LYS A 83 -4.76 13.07 2.47
CA LYS A 83 -6.19 13.41 2.48
C LYS A 83 -7.10 12.25 2.09
N SER A 84 -6.62 11.32 1.27
CA SER A 84 -7.39 10.15 0.80
C SER A 84 -7.30 8.93 1.73
N GLY A 85 -6.56 9.02 2.85
CA GLY A 85 -6.55 7.95 3.86
C GLY A 85 -5.25 7.14 3.96
N GLY A 86 -4.10 7.73 3.63
CA GLY A 86 -2.78 7.25 4.06
C GLY A 86 -2.11 6.23 3.14
N TRP A 87 -0.79 6.14 3.28
CA TRP A 87 0.13 5.21 2.59
C TRP A 87 -0.47 3.82 2.39
N PRO A 88 -0.25 3.12 1.27
CA PRO A 88 -0.81 1.78 1.07
C PRO A 88 -0.36 0.89 2.23
N TYR A 89 -1.34 0.45 3.03
CA TYR A 89 -1.15 -0.22 4.32
C TYR A 89 -1.93 -1.53 4.30
N ILE A 90 -1.21 -2.65 4.37
CA ILE A 90 -1.72 -3.99 4.72
C ILE A 90 -2.35 -3.95 6.12
N PRO A 91 -3.40 -4.73 6.43
CA PRO A 91 -4.20 -4.60 7.64
C PRO A 91 -3.39 -4.50 8.93
N ARG A 92 -3.67 -3.45 9.71
CA ARG A 92 -3.07 -3.20 11.01
C ARG A 92 -3.58 -4.21 12.03
N LEU A 93 -2.81 -5.28 12.27
CA LEU A 93 -2.75 -5.80 13.63
C LEU A 93 -1.97 -4.80 14.48
N GLN A 94 -2.73 -3.85 15.04
CA GLN A 94 -2.44 -3.00 16.18
C GLN A 94 -1.13 -2.19 16.16
N LEU A 95 -1.12 -1.13 15.33
CA LEU A 95 -0.17 -0.02 15.47
C LEU A 95 -0.13 0.58 16.90
N ARG A 96 -1.22 0.41 17.68
CA ARG A 96 -1.27 0.74 19.11
C ARG A 96 -0.28 -0.08 19.93
N THR A 97 -0.21 -1.40 19.72
CA THR A 97 0.74 -2.28 20.41
C THR A 97 2.19 -1.89 20.14
N PHE A 98 2.48 -1.35 18.95
CA PHE A 98 3.80 -0.83 18.61
C PHE A 98 4.11 0.52 19.27
N MET A 99 3.13 1.44 19.34
CA MET A 99 3.30 2.72 20.05
C MET A 99 3.46 2.51 21.57
N ASP A 100 2.73 1.57 22.15
CA ASP A 100 2.84 1.23 23.56
C ASP A 100 4.24 0.66 23.89
N LEU A 101 4.84 -0.12 22.99
CA LEU A 101 6.21 -0.61 23.16
C LEU A 101 7.26 0.51 23.09
N LEU A 102 7.11 1.48 22.18
CA LEU A 102 8.03 2.62 22.08
C LEU A 102 7.97 3.58 23.27
N GLN A 103 6.78 3.79 23.85
CA GLN A 103 6.63 4.64 25.05
C GLN A 103 7.22 3.99 26.30
N ASN A 104 7.19 2.65 26.39
CA ASN A 104 7.79 1.93 27.52
C ASN A 104 9.34 1.93 27.49
N ASP A 105 9.97 2.02 26.32
CA ASP A 105 11.43 2.09 26.20
C ASP A 105 12.00 3.45 26.65
N ASP A 106 11.26 4.55 26.45
CA ASP A 106 11.65 5.90 26.90
C ASP A 106 11.59 6.04 28.43
N ASP A 107 10.62 5.39 29.10
CA ASP A 107 10.52 5.39 30.57
C ASP A 107 11.58 4.50 31.24
N SER A 108 12.06 3.45 30.56
CA SER A 108 13.11 2.58 31.12
C SER A 108 14.52 3.18 30.99
N ALA A 109 14.76 4.07 30.02
CA ALA A 109 16.05 4.76 29.85
C ALA A 109 16.25 5.96 30.78
N LEU A 110 15.17 6.49 31.38
CA LEU A 110 15.20 7.59 32.35
C LEU A 110 15.29 7.12 33.81
N ALA A 111 15.20 5.81 34.06
CA ALA A 111 15.18 5.21 35.39
C ALA A 111 16.42 4.35 35.74
N ALA A 112 17.47 4.37 34.91
CA ALA A 112 18.74 3.66 35.12
C ALA A 112 19.93 4.63 35.24
#